data_AF-A0A9E1JNV3-F1
#
_entry.id   AF-A0A9E1JNV3-F1
#
_cell.length_a   1.000
_cell.length_b   1.000
_cell.length_c   1.000
_cell.angle_alpha   90.00
_cell.angle_beta   90.00
_cell.angle_gamma   90.00
#
_symmetry.space_group_name_H-M   'P 1'
#
loop_
_entity.id
_entity.type
_entity.pdbx_description
1 polymer ?
#
loop_
_entity_poly.entity_id
_entity_poly.type
_entity_poly.pdbx_seq_one_letter_code
_entity_poly.pdbx_strand_id
1 'polypeptide(L)'
;MKKAIFFPILVNFILVAAAFQLIMPTPSWSAQKKNTSVIRGVVASQYGMVSDARVRIAGSKDFTLTDINGRYTLETPLFSSRAIKITAGKDGWFNNSVNALPGNQNANIMLFPIPGKDNPNYRFISPAVCARCHNTLAKYWDKSKMAHTTSNVKVLNMFNGTDATGRVLSGPGYKIDNPDKDGNCVSCHAPSAAVTQGGARDIERALWSPKTEWDGISCDYCHKIRKVTKTSDTPSLFKSHLKRQTPLKGNSILVFGPYDDVVNTVMSASYSPGFDKGSFCAACHSQIKKSDNKESWNRKQVYTDAEWQSFDIGDDSVIPVQTTYQEWKTWQDGLPADDTNKGKRCQDCHMSWRKEMLPYDNYVIEGHARDMWGTKRDPQNIRPHHFDGGTQIQLKTALSMEIEGQINDNILDVNVFITNTNGGHWIPTGDPMRNVMLVLSATDSDGKALKKIKGEELPTWTGVGKIEEGNYAGLPGKMFSKVLKDKKGNINVPFWNAAEVAADTRIRPKTTVKLKYQFKIENLNDEPTAEAKLIYRPFMKSLAKVKKWENNDILITETAW
;
A
#
# COMPACT_ATOMS: atom_id res chain seq x y z
N MET A 1 -44.53 -52.31 -26.67
CA MET A 1 -43.73 -52.99 -27.73
C MET A 1 -42.26 -52.79 -27.42
N LYS A 2 -41.54 -53.90 -27.20
CA LYS A 2 -40.12 -53.94 -26.85
C LYS A 2 -39.26 -53.44 -28.02
N LYS A 3 -38.26 -52.58 -27.76
CA LYS A 3 -37.03 -52.58 -28.55
C LYS A 3 -35.83 -52.42 -27.63
N ALA A 4 -35.05 -53.49 -27.60
CA ALA A 4 -33.82 -53.65 -26.87
C ALA A 4 -32.63 -53.25 -27.76
N ILE A 5 -31.67 -52.58 -27.12
CA ILE A 5 -30.21 -52.82 -27.14
C ILE A 5 -29.53 -52.88 -28.51
N PHE A 6 -28.76 -51.82 -28.79
CA PHE A 6 -27.68 -51.77 -29.75
C PHE A 6 -26.35 -52.16 -29.09
N PHE A 7 -25.63 -53.10 -29.70
CA PHE A 7 -24.16 -53.21 -29.71
C PHE A 7 -23.79 -53.89 -31.03
N PRO A 8 -22.85 -53.33 -31.81
CA PRO A 8 -21.56 -54.01 -31.94
C PRO A 8 -20.37 -53.03 -32.01
N ILE A 9 -19.29 -53.32 -31.28
CA ILE A 9 -18.03 -53.92 -31.77
C ILE A 9 -17.29 -53.01 -32.78
N LEU A 10 -16.30 -52.27 -32.26
CA LEU A 10 -15.23 -51.66 -33.04
C LEU A 10 -14.35 -52.77 -33.63
N VAL A 11 -14.22 -52.78 -34.96
CA VAL A 11 -13.11 -53.46 -35.66
C VAL A 11 -12.29 -52.38 -36.35
N ASN A 12 -11.01 -52.31 -35.97
CA ASN A 12 -9.98 -51.47 -36.55
C ASN A 12 -9.79 -51.76 -38.04
N PHE A 13 -9.85 -50.72 -38.88
CA PHE A 13 -9.19 -50.69 -40.18
C PHE A 13 -8.23 -49.50 -40.21
N ILE A 14 -6.93 -49.81 -40.16
CA ILE A 14 -5.85 -48.89 -40.45
C ILE A 14 -5.81 -48.73 -41.97
N LEU A 15 -6.19 -47.54 -42.46
CA LEU A 15 -5.98 -47.12 -43.84
C LEU A 15 -4.89 -46.05 -43.85
N VAL A 16 -3.70 -46.46 -44.28
CA VAL A 16 -2.56 -45.58 -44.54
C VAL A 16 -2.87 -44.79 -45.82
N ALA A 17 -3.34 -43.54 -45.65
CA ALA A 17 -3.42 -42.58 -46.74
C ALA A 17 -2.16 -41.70 -46.71
N ALA A 18 -1.25 -41.95 -47.66
CA ALA A 18 -0.12 -41.08 -47.93
C ALA A 18 -0.61 -39.76 -48.54
N ALA A 19 -0.74 -38.73 -47.71
CA ALA A 19 -0.95 -37.36 -48.16
C ALA A 19 0.42 -36.68 -48.33
N PHE A 20 0.78 -36.40 -49.58
CA PHE A 20 1.87 -35.51 -49.95
C PHE A 20 1.66 -34.14 -49.27
N GLN A 21 2.44 -33.85 -48.23
CA GLN A 21 2.56 -32.49 -47.70
C GLN A 21 3.43 -31.67 -48.67
N LEU A 22 2.76 -30.86 -49.50
CA LEU A 22 3.39 -29.68 -50.06
C LEU A 22 3.82 -28.77 -48.90
N ILE A 23 5.11 -28.78 -48.59
CA ILE A 23 5.76 -27.80 -47.72
C ILE A 23 5.71 -26.47 -48.47
N MET A 24 4.62 -25.73 -48.30
CA MET A 24 4.61 -24.31 -48.62
C MET A 24 5.46 -23.61 -47.55
N PRO A 25 6.50 -22.85 -47.91
CA PRO A 25 7.23 -22.07 -46.93
C PRO A 25 6.25 -21.09 -46.30
N THR A 26 6.03 -21.22 -45.00
CA THR A 26 5.37 -20.18 -44.21
C THR A 26 6.12 -18.88 -44.50
N PRO A 27 5.43 -17.77 -44.88
CA PRO A 27 6.11 -16.50 -45.03
C PRO A 27 6.77 -16.20 -43.69
N SER A 28 8.10 -16.19 -43.66
CA SER A 28 8.83 -15.56 -42.58
C SER A 28 8.29 -14.14 -42.52
N TRP A 29 7.49 -13.84 -41.50
CA TRP A 29 7.05 -12.48 -41.24
C TRP A 29 8.33 -11.73 -40.87
N SER A 30 8.98 -11.16 -41.88
CA SER A 30 10.12 -10.28 -41.67
C SER A 30 9.62 -9.22 -40.71
N ALA A 31 10.20 -9.14 -39.52
CA ALA A 31 9.97 -8.04 -38.61
C ALA A 31 10.11 -6.76 -39.44
N GLN A 32 8.98 -6.09 -39.68
CA GLN A 32 8.94 -4.87 -40.46
C GLN A 32 9.90 -3.92 -39.76
N LYS A 33 11.09 -3.66 -40.35
CA LYS A 33 12.09 -2.76 -39.77
C LYS A 33 11.34 -1.47 -39.47
N LYS A 34 11.13 -1.17 -38.18
CA LYS A 34 10.57 0.11 -37.79
C LYS A 34 11.52 1.13 -38.38
N ASN A 35 11.01 1.90 -39.32
CA ASN A 35 11.69 3.08 -39.80
C ASN A 35 11.84 3.99 -38.57
N THR A 36 13.05 4.04 -38.01
CA THR A 36 13.47 4.94 -36.94
C THR A 36 14.45 5.99 -37.46
N SER A 37 14.34 7.20 -36.95
CA SER A 37 15.33 8.27 -37.07
C SER A 37 16.04 8.45 -35.74
N VAL A 38 17.26 8.97 -35.76
CA VAL A 38 18.10 9.07 -34.56
C VAL A 38 18.35 10.51 -34.20
N ILE A 39 17.99 10.88 -32.97
CA ILE A 39 18.36 12.17 -32.37
C ILE A 39 19.60 11.96 -31.49
N ARG A 40 20.58 12.85 -31.62
CA ARG A 40 21.79 12.90 -30.79
C ARG A 40 21.95 14.26 -30.15
N GLY A 41 22.65 14.28 -29.02
CA GLY A 41 22.98 15.49 -28.30
C GLY A 41 23.82 15.20 -27.08
N VAL A 42 24.10 16.25 -26.32
CA VAL A 42 24.74 16.16 -25.01
C VAL A 42 23.85 16.72 -23.91
N VAL A 43 23.91 16.11 -22.73
CA VAL A 43 23.38 16.68 -21.49
C VAL A 43 24.55 17.24 -20.70
N ALA A 44 24.50 18.54 -20.45
CA ALA A 44 25.52 19.26 -19.72
C ALA A 44 24.94 19.92 -18.47
N SER A 45 25.82 20.39 -17.60
CA SER A 45 25.57 21.25 -16.44
C SER A 45 26.54 22.43 -16.42
N GLN A 46 26.29 23.42 -15.56
CA GLN A 46 27.26 24.48 -15.27
C GLN A 46 28.59 23.94 -14.69
N TYR A 47 28.61 22.67 -14.26
CA TYR A 47 29.79 22.00 -13.71
C TYR A 47 30.44 21.00 -14.70
N GLY A 48 30.00 20.97 -15.96
CA GLY A 48 30.49 20.04 -16.98
C GLY A 48 29.43 19.02 -17.43
N MET A 49 29.87 17.97 -18.13
CA MET A 49 28.98 16.97 -18.73
C MET A 49 28.29 16.11 -17.66
N VAL A 50 27.04 15.72 -17.92
CA VAL A 50 26.23 14.95 -16.98
C VAL A 50 26.09 13.52 -17.49
N SER A 51 26.81 12.58 -16.87
CA SER A 51 26.63 11.14 -17.11
C SER A 51 25.31 10.62 -16.54
N ASP A 52 24.83 9.46 -16.97
CA ASP A 52 23.69 8.74 -16.37
C ASP A 52 22.39 9.57 -16.24
N ALA A 53 22.25 10.62 -17.04
CA ALA A 53 20.98 11.35 -17.14
C ALA A 53 20.03 10.53 -18.01
N ARG A 54 18.77 10.42 -17.57
CA ARG A 54 17.75 9.77 -18.38
C ARG A 54 17.28 10.74 -19.44
N VAL A 55 17.37 10.34 -20.70
CA VAL A 55 16.92 11.14 -21.85
C VAL A 55 15.83 10.38 -22.59
N ARG A 56 14.69 11.04 -22.83
CA ARG A 56 13.54 10.43 -23.50
C ARG A 56 12.75 11.42 -24.35
N ILE A 57 11.89 10.87 -25.21
CA ILE A 57 10.73 11.60 -25.72
C ILE A 57 9.76 11.77 -24.56
N ALA A 58 9.28 13.00 -24.31
CA ALA A 58 8.32 13.26 -23.23
C ALA A 58 7.10 12.31 -23.31
N GLY A 59 6.78 11.64 -22.21
CA GLY A 59 5.68 10.67 -22.11
C GLY A 59 6.00 9.24 -22.54
N SER A 60 7.15 9.02 -23.18
CA SER A 60 7.62 7.68 -23.56
C SER A 60 7.96 6.84 -22.33
N LYS A 61 7.74 5.52 -22.40
CA LYS A 61 8.23 4.57 -21.38
C LYS A 61 9.74 4.43 -21.44
N ASP A 62 10.28 4.40 -22.66
CA ASP A 62 11.68 4.14 -22.93
C ASP A 62 12.52 5.42 -22.78
N PHE A 63 13.73 5.24 -22.26
CA PHE A 63 14.74 6.27 -22.13
C PHE A 63 16.12 5.67 -22.44
N THR A 64 17.06 6.53 -22.81
CA THR A 64 18.48 6.21 -22.88
C THR A 64 19.22 6.89 -21.73
N LEU A 65 20.40 6.38 -21.37
CA LEU A 65 21.30 7.02 -20.42
C LEU A 65 22.40 7.75 -21.18
N THR A 66 22.80 8.91 -20.67
CA THR A 66 23.98 9.59 -21.18
C THR A 66 25.26 8.86 -20.78
N ASP A 67 26.25 8.86 -21.67
CA ASP A 67 27.59 8.35 -21.37
C ASP A 67 28.39 9.28 -20.43
N ILE A 68 29.64 8.94 -20.12
CA ILE A 68 30.52 9.75 -19.26
C ILE A 68 30.78 11.17 -19.81
N ASN A 69 30.63 11.37 -21.12
CA ASN A 69 30.76 12.65 -21.80
C ASN A 69 29.41 13.37 -21.97
N GLY A 70 28.35 12.88 -21.31
CA GLY A 70 27.01 13.43 -21.39
C GLY A 70 26.29 13.14 -22.71
N ARG A 71 26.88 12.34 -23.62
CA ARG A 71 26.31 12.10 -24.94
C ARG A 71 25.16 11.11 -24.85
N TYR A 72 24.11 11.34 -25.62
CA TYR A 72 23.02 10.39 -25.77
C TYR A 72 22.67 10.17 -27.24
N THR A 73 22.08 9.01 -27.50
CA THR A 73 21.49 8.64 -28.80
C THR A 73 20.09 8.10 -28.52
N LEU A 74 19.07 8.70 -29.14
CA LEU A 74 17.68 8.37 -28.93
C LEU A 74 17.00 8.01 -30.25
N GLU A 75 16.40 6.83 -30.29
CA GLU A 75 15.59 6.40 -31.43
C GLU A 75 14.22 7.10 -31.40
N THR A 76 13.80 7.57 -32.57
CA THR A 76 12.55 8.31 -32.76
C THR A 76 11.81 7.78 -33.99
N PRO A 77 10.48 7.86 -34.06
CA PRO A 77 9.76 7.49 -35.28
C PRO A 77 10.19 8.34 -36.49
N LEU A 78 10.43 7.72 -37.66
CA LEU A 78 11.05 8.38 -38.84
C LEU A 78 10.24 9.56 -39.40
N PHE A 79 8.92 9.60 -39.23
CA PHE A 79 8.02 10.50 -39.97
C PHE A 79 7.26 11.50 -39.09
N SER A 80 7.96 12.25 -38.23
CA SER A 80 7.37 13.44 -37.61
C SER A 80 7.93 14.71 -38.26
N SER A 81 7.10 15.42 -39.03
CA SER A 81 7.42 16.80 -39.48
C SER A 81 7.35 17.83 -38.34
N ARG A 82 6.92 17.40 -37.15
CA ARG A 82 6.82 18.23 -35.95
C ARG A 82 8.02 18.00 -35.04
N ALA A 83 8.50 19.08 -34.44
CA ALA A 83 9.50 19.01 -33.39
C ALA A 83 8.96 18.18 -32.21
N ILE A 84 9.81 17.28 -31.73
CA ILE A 84 9.53 16.39 -30.61
C ILE A 84 10.20 16.97 -29.37
N LYS A 85 9.49 17.01 -28.24
CA LYS A 85 10.06 17.42 -26.96
C LYS A 85 10.92 16.29 -26.40
N ILE A 86 12.22 16.52 -26.35
CA ILE A 86 13.22 15.63 -25.76
C ILE A 86 13.55 16.16 -24.37
N THR A 87 13.38 15.33 -23.35
CA THR A 87 13.58 15.71 -21.95
C THR A 87 14.77 14.98 -21.37
N ALA A 88 15.49 15.63 -20.46
CA ALA A 88 16.48 15.00 -19.61
C ALA A 88 16.18 15.24 -18.13
N GLY A 89 16.36 14.20 -17.32
CA GLY A 89 16.23 14.27 -15.87
C GLY A 89 17.26 13.36 -15.19
N LYS A 90 17.82 13.85 -14.09
CA LYS A 90 18.74 13.09 -13.24
C LYS A 90 18.50 13.46 -11.78
N ASP A 91 18.64 12.48 -10.90
CA ASP A 91 18.58 12.71 -9.47
C ASP A 91 19.58 13.81 -9.06
N GLY A 92 19.09 14.87 -8.41
CA GLY A 92 19.90 16.02 -8.01
C GLY A 92 19.86 17.20 -8.98
N TRP A 93 19.11 17.08 -10.07
CA TRP A 93 18.99 18.10 -11.11
C TRP A 93 17.52 18.43 -11.38
N PHE A 94 17.27 19.67 -11.79
CA PHE A 94 15.98 20.03 -12.37
C PHE A 94 15.86 19.43 -13.76
N ASN A 95 14.70 18.85 -14.06
CA ASN A 95 14.41 18.34 -15.40
C ASN A 95 14.40 19.49 -16.40
N ASN A 96 14.91 19.25 -17.61
CA ASN A 96 14.87 20.23 -18.68
C ASN A 96 14.64 19.55 -20.04
N SER A 97 14.38 20.35 -21.08
CA SER A 97 14.04 19.84 -22.40
C SER A 97 14.56 20.68 -23.54
N VAL A 98 14.64 20.06 -24.72
CA VAL A 98 14.83 20.72 -26.02
C VAL A 98 13.79 20.19 -27.01
N ASN A 99 13.31 21.05 -27.91
CA ASN A 99 12.49 20.60 -29.03
C ASN A 99 13.40 20.29 -30.21
N ALA A 100 13.31 19.06 -30.76
CA ALA A 100 14.17 18.62 -31.84
C ALA A 100 13.37 17.90 -32.93
N LEU A 101 13.72 18.13 -34.19
CA LEU A 101 13.20 17.35 -35.31
C LEU A 101 13.87 15.96 -35.34
N PRO A 102 13.20 14.92 -35.83
CA PRO A 102 13.83 13.63 -36.10
C PRO A 102 15.12 13.80 -36.92
N GLY A 103 16.20 13.15 -36.51
CA GLY A 103 17.50 13.24 -37.17
C GLY A 103 18.41 14.37 -36.68
N ASN A 104 17.96 15.22 -35.76
CA ASN A 104 18.79 16.29 -35.17
C ASN A 104 20.02 15.69 -34.46
N GLN A 105 21.22 16.16 -34.79
CA GLN A 105 22.49 15.70 -34.23
C GLN A 105 23.01 16.56 -33.05
N ASN A 106 22.37 17.69 -32.76
CA ASN A 106 22.78 18.69 -31.78
C ASN A 106 21.64 19.07 -30.82
N ALA A 107 20.83 18.11 -30.39
CA ALA A 107 19.75 18.32 -29.43
C ALA A 107 20.30 18.43 -27.98
N ASN A 108 21.04 19.50 -27.68
CA ASN A 108 21.71 19.61 -26.37
C ASN A 108 20.72 20.06 -25.27
N ILE A 109 20.87 19.50 -24.07
CA ILE A 109 20.01 19.82 -22.91
C ILE A 109 20.88 20.27 -21.73
N MET A 110 20.49 21.40 -21.13
CA MET A 110 21.18 22.00 -20.00
C MET A 110 20.46 21.65 -18.70
N LEU A 111 21.09 20.91 -17.79
CA LEU A 111 20.54 20.64 -16.46
C LEU A 111 21.10 21.61 -15.43
N PHE A 112 20.22 22.05 -14.53
CA PHE A 112 20.57 22.92 -13.42
C PHE A 112 20.48 22.15 -12.11
N PRO A 113 21.47 22.30 -11.20
CA PRO A 113 21.47 21.54 -9.96
C PRO A 113 20.30 21.99 -9.10
N ILE A 114 19.67 21.05 -8.39
CA ILE A 114 18.79 21.44 -7.30
C ILE A 114 19.63 22.11 -6.20
N PRO A 115 19.09 23.05 -5.43
CA PRO A 115 19.94 23.79 -4.50
C PRO A 115 20.49 22.95 -3.36
N GLY A 116 21.66 23.33 -2.85
CA GLY A 116 22.39 22.56 -1.82
C GLY A 116 21.81 22.68 -0.41
N LYS A 117 21.17 23.80 -0.04
CA LYS A 117 20.59 24.05 1.30
C LYS A 117 19.07 23.97 1.33
N ASP A 118 18.52 23.35 2.37
CA ASP A 118 17.07 23.36 2.65
C ASP A 118 16.64 24.71 3.21
N ASN A 119 15.38 25.13 2.95
CA ASN A 119 14.76 26.26 3.63
C ASN A 119 13.87 25.75 4.78
N PRO A 120 14.34 25.78 6.04
CA PRO A 120 13.54 25.31 7.18
C PRO A 120 12.31 26.17 7.49
N ASN A 121 12.30 27.42 7.01
CA ASN A 121 11.20 28.37 7.16
C ASN A 121 10.21 28.34 6.00
N TYR A 122 10.35 27.36 5.09
CA TYR A 122 9.41 27.20 3.99
C TYR A 122 8.00 26.91 4.50
N ARG A 123 7.04 27.71 4.02
CA ARG A 123 5.62 27.49 4.27
C ARG A 123 5.08 26.54 3.20
N PHE A 124 4.55 25.40 3.63
CA PHE A 124 3.88 24.46 2.75
C PHE A 124 2.70 25.13 2.02
N ILE A 125 2.51 24.77 0.76
CA ILE A 125 1.38 25.28 -0.02
C ILE A 125 0.14 24.39 0.14
N SER A 126 -1.03 24.99 0.07
CA SER A 126 -2.29 24.27 0.16
C SER A 126 -2.46 23.34 -1.05
N PRO A 127 -3.00 22.12 -0.88
CA PRO A 127 -3.41 21.25 -1.98
C PRO A 127 -4.32 21.93 -3.01
N ALA A 128 -5.07 22.97 -2.62
CA ALA A 128 -5.89 23.78 -3.52
C ALA A 128 -5.07 24.45 -4.64
N VAL A 129 -3.78 24.74 -4.41
CA VAL A 129 -2.87 25.26 -5.44
C VAL A 129 -2.63 24.20 -6.52
N CYS A 130 -2.35 22.96 -6.08
CA CYS A 130 -2.09 21.82 -6.96
C CYS A 130 -3.35 21.41 -7.73
N ALA A 131 -4.52 21.46 -7.08
CA ALA A 131 -5.82 21.06 -7.64
C ALA A 131 -6.27 21.91 -8.85
N ARG A 132 -5.67 23.10 -9.06
CA ARG A 132 -5.93 23.96 -10.23
C ARG A 132 -5.51 23.29 -11.55
N CYS A 133 -4.51 22.42 -11.51
CA CYS A 133 -4.02 21.71 -12.69
C CYS A 133 -4.10 20.18 -12.54
N HIS A 134 -4.07 19.66 -11.32
CA HIS A 134 -4.14 18.23 -10.99
C HIS A 134 -5.48 17.88 -10.33
N ASN A 135 -6.58 18.19 -11.00
CA ASN A 135 -7.92 18.14 -10.43
C ASN A 135 -8.32 16.71 -10.03
N THR A 136 -8.11 15.73 -10.91
CA THR A 136 -8.52 14.34 -10.66
C THR A 136 -7.68 13.71 -9.56
N LEU A 137 -6.35 13.92 -9.58
CA LEU A 137 -5.46 13.42 -8.54
C LEU A 137 -5.75 14.05 -7.18
N ALA A 138 -6.04 15.36 -7.13
CA ALA A 138 -6.44 16.03 -5.90
C ALA A 138 -7.74 15.45 -5.35
N LYS A 139 -8.72 15.14 -6.20
CA LYS A 139 -9.97 14.48 -5.77
C LYS A 139 -9.75 13.07 -5.22
N TYR A 140 -8.85 12.29 -5.81
CA TYR A 140 -8.50 10.98 -5.26
C TYR A 140 -7.82 11.10 -3.90
N TRP A 141 -6.87 12.02 -3.78
CA TRP A 141 -6.17 12.29 -2.52
C TRP A 141 -7.13 12.78 -1.44
N ASP A 142 -8.02 13.72 -1.76
CA ASP A 142 -9.00 14.29 -0.83
C ASP A 142 -9.98 13.25 -0.29
N LYS A 143 -10.34 12.23 -1.09
CA LYS A 143 -11.16 11.10 -0.61
C LYS A 143 -10.38 10.10 0.24
N SER A 144 -9.05 10.17 0.24
CA SER A 144 -8.20 9.23 0.97
C SER A 144 -8.06 9.62 2.45
N LYS A 145 -7.63 8.66 3.28
CA LYS A 145 -7.30 8.95 4.67
C LYS A 145 -6.06 9.84 4.81
N MET A 146 -5.19 9.93 3.80
CA MET A 146 -3.97 10.75 3.85
C MET A 146 -4.29 12.25 3.99
N ALA A 147 -5.31 12.73 3.28
CA ALA A 147 -5.76 14.11 3.33
C ALA A 147 -6.30 14.53 4.70
N HIS A 148 -6.89 13.58 5.44
CA HIS A 148 -7.63 13.85 6.68
C HIS A 148 -6.97 13.23 7.92
N THR A 149 -5.65 13.05 7.89
CA THR A 149 -4.93 12.41 9.00
C THR A 149 -4.83 13.28 10.24
N THR A 150 -4.69 14.61 10.08
CA THR A 150 -4.62 15.57 11.18
C THR A 150 -5.99 15.74 11.85
N SER A 151 -7.05 15.76 11.04
CA SER A 151 -8.46 15.91 11.49
C SER A 151 -9.15 14.57 11.78
N ASN A 152 -8.41 13.46 11.83
CA ASN A 152 -9.01 12.16 12.06
C ASN A 152 -9.53 12.05 13.50
N VAL A 153 -10.85 12.07 13.65
CA VAL A 153 -11.53 12.04 14.96
C VAL A 153 -11.08 10.87 15.85
N LYS A 154 -10.80 9.69 15.27
CA LYS A 154 -10.39 8.51 16.05
C LYS A 154 -8.95 8.67 16.58
N VAL A 155 -8.08 9.31 15.81
CA VAL A 155 -6.71 9.65 16.24
C VAL A 155 -6.76 10.70 17.34
N LEU A 156 -7.55 11.77 17.16
CA LEU A 156 -7.71 12.83 18.16
C LEU A 156 -8.33 12.28 19.46
N ASN A 157 -9.33 11.39 19.37
CA ASN A 157 -9.91 10.70 20.53
C ASN A 157 -8.90 9.82 21.27
N MET A 158 -8.00 9.16 20.56
CA MET A 158 -6.90 8.38 21.15
C MET A 158 -5.80 9.27 21.73
N PHE A 159 -5.58 10.43 21.15
CA PHE A 159 -4.63 11.42 21.65
C PHE A 159 -5.13 12.07 22.95
N ASN A 160 -6.34 12.64 22.92
CA ASN A 160 -6.91 13.38 24.04
C ASN A 160 -7.55 12.49 25.12
N GLY A 161 -7.92 11.25 24.79
CA GLY A 161 -8.72 10.42 25.68
C GLY A 161 -10.20 10.79 25.71
N THR A 162 -10.72 11.33 24.60
CA THR A 162 -12.14 11.64 24.42
C THR A 162 -12.89 10.53 23.67
N ASP A 163 -14.22 10.53 23.73
CA ASP A 163 -15.10 9.74 22.84
C ASP A 163 -15.55 10.54 21.61
N ALA A 164 -16.33 9.92 20.72
CA ALA A 164 -16.88 10.56 19.52
C ALA A 164 -17.78 11.78 19.81
N THR A 165 -18.27 11.94 21.05
CA THR A 165 -19.09 13.07 21.48
C THR A 165 -18.28 14.17 22.17
N GLY A 166 -16.96 13.99 22.30
CA GLY A 166 -16.08 14.93 22.99
C GLY A 166 -16.00 14.73 24.51
N ARG A 167 -16.63 13.68 25.06
CA ARG A 167 -16.56 13.40 26.50
C ARG A 167 -15.15 12.95 26.88
N VAL A 168 -14.52 13.70 27.78
CA VAL A 168 -13.18 13.39 28.34
C VAL A 168 -13.19 12.11 29.19
N LEU A 169 -12.00 11.55 29.44
CA LEU A 169 -11.78 10.34 30.24
C LEU A 169 -12.58 9.12 29.74
N SER A 170 -12.80 9.04 28.43
CA SER A 170 -13.55 7.95 27.81
C SER A 170 -12.60 6.90 27.26
N GLY A 171 -12.11 6.03 28.14
CA GLY A 171 -11.13 4.99 27.80
C GLY A 171 -9.70 5.55 27.63
N PRO A 172 -8.82 4.85 26.89
CA PRO A 172 -7.42 5.24 26.79
C PRO A 172 -7.22 6.60 26.10
N GLY A 173 -6.19 7.34 26.53
CA GLY A 173 -5.82 8.63 25.96
C GLY A 173 -4.34 8.90 26.17
N TYR A 174 -3.60 9.21 25.10
CA TYR A 174 -2.16 9.50 25.21
C TYR A 174 -1.87 10.62 26.22
N LYS A 175 -2.62 11.73 26.15
CA LYS A 175 -2.51 12.87 27.07
C LYS A 175 -3.00 12.58 28.49
N ILE A 176 -3.88 11.58 28.68
CA ILE A 176 -4.25 11.12 30.02
C ILE A 176 -3.06 10.41 30.66
N ASP A 177 -2.41 9.52 29.90
CA ASP A 177 -1.29 8.71 30.37
C ASP A 177 0.04 9.51 30.41
N ASN A 178 0.14 10.58 29.62
CA ASN A 178 1.33 11.41 29.45
C ASN A 178 0.98 12.91 29.38
N PRO A 179 0.52 13.53 30.48
CA PRO A 179 -0.02 14.90 30.48
C PRO A 179 0.98 15.95 29.99
N ASP A 180 2.27 15.78 30.30
CA ASP A 180 3.31 16.76 29.99
C ASP A 180 4.08 16.45 28.69
N LYS A 181 3.66 15.44 27.92
CA LYS A 181 4.32 15.07 26.66
C LYS A 181 3.43 15.42 25.47
N ASP A 182 4.06 15.91 24.40
CA ASP A 182 3.40 16.17 23.11
C ASP A 182 3.18 14.88 22.29
N GLY A 183 3.92 13.82 22.64
CA GLY A 183 3.91 12.57 21.88
C GLY A 183 4.59 12.68 20.53
N ASN A 184 4.31 11.71 19.67
CA ASN A 184 4.91 11.62 18.33
C ASN A 184 3.86 11.46 17.21
N CYS A 185 2.57 11.58 17.53
CA CYS A 185 1.45 11.42 16.59
C CYS A 185 1.59 12.36 15.38
N VAL A 186 2.01 13.60 15.62
CA VAL A 186 2.21 14.63 14.59
C VAL A 186 3.21 14.18 13.50
N SER A 187 4.18 13.31 13.85
CA SER A 187 5.24 12.86 12.93
C SER A 187 4.69 12.11 11.71
N CYS A 188 3.54 11.45 11.87
CA CYS A 188 2.87 10.71 10.81
C CYS A 188 1.53 11.33 10.40
N HIS A 189 0.83 11.98 11.33
CA HIS A 189 -0.52 12.51 11.10
C HIS A 189 -0.59 13.98 10.70
N ALA A 190 0.48 14.75 10.90
CA ALA A 190 0.60 16.13 10.41
C ALA A 190 2.07 16.44 10.11
N PRO A 191 2.72 15.68 9.21
CA PRO A 191 4.18 15.69 9.11
C PRO A 191 4.73 17.03 8.61
N SER A 192 3.93 17.82 7.88
CA SER A 192 4.24 19.22 7.55
C SER A 192 4.47 20.07 8.80
N ALA A 193 3.64 19.89 9.84
CA ALA A 193 3.82 20.56 11.13
C ALA A 193 5.11 20.09 11.81
N ALA A 194 5.35 18.77 11.81
CA ALA A 194 6.47 18.14 12.51
C ALA A 194 7.85 18.59 11.99
N VAL A 195 7.96 18.85 10.69
CA VAL A 195 9.23 19.22 10.02
C VAL A 195 9.42 20.73 9.82
N THR A 196 8.43 21.54 10.21
CA THR A 196 8.52 23.00 10.17
C THR A 196 9.27 23.50 11.40
N GLN A 197 10.21 24.43 11.22
CA GLN A 197 10.92 25.04 12.35
C GLN A 197 9.92 25.81 13.23
N GLY A 198 9.91 25.53 14.54
CA GLY A 198 8.91 26.06 15.45
C GLY A 198 7.48 25.52 15.22
N GLY A 199 7.33 24.50 14.37
CA GLY A 199 6.04 23.85 14.09
C GLY A 199 5.51 23.03 15.26
N ALA A 200 4.22 22.67 15.19
CA ALA A 200 3.54 21.97 16.26
C ALA A 200 4.16 20.58 16.51
N ARG A 201 4.39 20.27 17.79
CA ARG A 201 4.77 18.94 18.28
C ARG A 201 3.56 18.11 18.73
N ASP A 202 2.49 18.82 19.07
CA ASP A 202 1.20 18.30 19.47
C ASP A 202 0.23 18.33 18.27
N ILE A 203 -0.53 17.24 18.06
CA ILE A 203 -1.46 17.13 16.93
C ILE A 203 -2.67 18.07 17.04
N GLU A 204 -3.14 18.39 18.25
CA GLU A 204 -4.20 19.39 18.45
C GLU A 204 -3.73 20.76 18.00
N ARG A 205 -2.51 21.15 18.36
CA ARG A 205 -1.94 22.41 17.89
C ARG A 205 -1.79 22.44 16.36
N ALA A 206 -1.52 21.31 15.73
CA ALA A 206 -1.48 21.22 14.27
C ALA A 206 -2.86 21.37 13.64
N LEU A 207 -3.90 20.80 14.26
CA LEU A 207 -5.29 20.91 13.82
C LEU A 207 -5.79 22.36 13.78
N TRP A 208 -5.41 23.16 14.78
CA TRP A 208 -5.81 24.57 14.89
C TRP A 208 -4.84 25.54 14.18
N SER A 209 -3.90 25.03 13.38
CA SER A 209 -2.96 25.90 12.65
C SER A 209 -3.70 26.77 11.63
N PRO A 210 -3.48 28.10 11.59
CA PRO A 210 -4.06 28.99 10.58
C PRO A 210 -3.37 28.88 9.20
N LYS A 211 -2.52 27.86 9.03
CA LYS A 211 -1.68 27.62 7.86
C LYS A 211 -2.06 26.25 7.27
N THR A 212 -1.20 25.68 6.43
CA THR A 212 -1.49 24.46 5.63
C THR A 212 -1.10 23.17 6.34
N GLU A 213 -0.62 23.24 7.58
CA GLU A 213 -0.20 22.07 8.34
C GLU A 213 -1.38 21.20 8.81
N TRP A 214 -2.62 21.70 8.69
CA TRP A 214 -3.84 20.91 8.94
C TRP A 214 -4.21 19.96 7.77
N ASP A 215 -3.66 20.18 6.56
CA ASP A 215 -3.98 19.45 5.32
C ASP A 215 -3.43 17.98 5.31
N GLY A 216 -3.25 17.36 6.48
CA GLY A 216 -2.78 15.99 6.63
C GLY A 216 -1.42 15.72 5.97
N ILE A 217 -1.32 14.59 5.26
CA ILE A 217 -0.20 14.30 4.36
C ILE A 217 -0.51 14.98 3.02
N SER A 218 -0.09 16.24 2.87
CA SER A 218 -0.40 17.05 1.69
C SER A 218 0.44 16.70 0.47
N CYS A 219 -0.02 17.14 -0.71
CA CYS A 219 0.74 17.04 -1.97
C CYS A 219 2.14 17.62 -1.80
N ASP A 220 2.21 18.82 -1.22
CA ASP A 220 3.47 19.54 -1.05
C ASP A 220 4.39 18.85 -0.07
N TYR A 221 3.91 18.25 1.02
CA TYR A 221 4.76 17.45 1.90
C TYR A 221 5.44 16.29 1.15
N CYS A 222 4.66 15.43 0.51
CA CYS A 222 5.18 14.27 -0.21
C CYS A 222 6.14 14.69 -1.33
N HIS A 223 5.75 15.70 -2.12
CA HIS A 223 6.55 16.20 -3.24
C HIS A 223 7.74 17.08 -2.83
N LYS A 224 8.00 17.28 -1.53
CA LYS A 224 9.27 17.84 -1.01
C LYS A 224 10.20 16.79 -0.44
N ILE A 225 9.78 15.53 -0.34
CA ILE A 225 10.65 14.45 0.12
C ILE A 225 11.69 14.17 -0.96
N ARG A 226 12.94 14.47 -0.64
CA ARG A 226 14.09 14.20 -1.50
C ARG A 226 14.47 12.73 -1.45
N LYS A 227 14.55 12.18 -0.24
CA LYS A 227 14.87 10.78 0.05
C LYS A 227 14.35 10.37 1.41
N VAL A 228 14.20 9.08 1.63
CA VAL A 228 13.93 8.49 2.94
C VAL A 228 15.12 7.63 3.33
N THR A 229 15.62 7.75 4.56
CA THR A 229 16.72 6.94 5.08
C THR A 229 16.34 6.28 6.38
N LYS A 230 16.94 5.13 6.67
CA LYS A 230 16.86 4.50 7.98
C LYS A 230 17.57 5.38 9.04
N THR A 231 17.05 5.45 10.25
CA THR A 231 17.62 6.14 11.41
C THR A 231 17.02 5.60 12.71
N SER A 232 17.72 5.67 13.83
CA SER A 232 17.20 5.34 15.16
C SER A 232 16.44 6.49 15.85
N ASP A 233 16.43 7.68 15.24
CA ASP A 233 16.00 8.94 15.87
C ASP A 233 14.50 9.21 15.68
N THR A 234 13.81 8.39 14.88
CA THR A 234 12.38 8.51 14.63
C THR A 234 11.66 7.26 15.13
N PRO A 235 10.39 7.37 15.54
CA PRO A 235 9.61 6.21 15.97
C PRO A 235 9.40 5.19 14.85
N SER A 236 9.47 5.60 13.59
CA SER A 236 9.34 4.72 12.43
C SER A 236 10.62 4.02 12.02
N LEU A 237 11.77 4.38 12.62
CA LEU A 237 13.10 4.01 12.14
C LEU A 237 13.47 4.56 10.76
N PHE A 238 12.66 5.46 10.20
CA PHE A 238 12.90 6.11 8.92
C PHE A 238 12.65 7.61 9.02
N LYS A 239 13.46 8.39 8.28
CA LYS A 239 13.35 9.85 8.22
C LYS A 239 13.23 10.31 6.77
N SER A 240 12.19 11.08 6.52
CA SER A 240 12.04 11.87 5.30
C SER A 240 13.01 13.04 5.33
N HIS A 241 13.91 13.11 4.36
CA HIS A 241 14.77 14.27 4.13
C HIS A 241 14.08 15.16 3.13
N LEU A 242 13.57 16.29 3.61
CA LEU A 242 12.89 17.24 2.75
C LEU A 242 13.91 18.14 2.06
N LYS A 243 13.48 18.64 0.90
CA LYS A 243 14.13 19.76 0.26
C LYS A 243 13.09 20.78 -0.16
N ARG A 244 13.13 21.93 0.51
CA ARG A 244 12.17 23.01 0.39
C ARG A 244 12.86 24.28 -0.04
N GLN A 245 12.16 25.03 -0.87
CA GLN A 245 12.65 26.26 -1.44
C GLN A 245 11.50 27.21 -1.74
N THR A 246 11.79 28.48 -1.50
CA THR A 246 11.02 29.60 -2.02
C THR A 246 11.89 30.28 -3.07
N PRO A 247 11.47 30.37 -4.34
CA PRO A 247 12.27 31.04 -5.35
C PRO A 247 12.48 32.52 -4.99
N LEU A 248 13.67 33.06 -5.24
CA LEU A 248 13.97 34.48 -5.03
C LEU A 248 13.28 35.38 -6.06
N LYS A 249 13.04 34.86 -7.27
CA LYS A 249 12.32 35.51 -8.37
C LYS A 249 11.39 34.49 -9.02
N GLY A 250 10.19 34.92 -9.41
CA GLY A 250 9.17 34.05 -10.00
C GLY A 250 8.42 33.22 -8.96
N ASN A 251 7.52 32.36 -9.45
CA ASN A 251 6.56 31.63 -8.62
C ASN A 251 6.67 30.10 -8.80
N SER A 252 7.83 29.59 -9.23
CA SER A 252 7.97 28.17 -9.49
C SER A 252 8.03 27.35 -8.19
N ILE A 253 7.40 26.18 -8.23
CA ILE A 253 7.31 25.28 -7.08
C ILE A 253 8.30 24.13 -7.30
N LEU A 254 9.32 24.01 -6.44
CA LEU A 254 10.20 22.84 -6.42
C LEU A 254 9.38 21.59 -6.07
N VAL A 255 9.38 20.58 -6.92
CA VAL A 255 8.73 19.29 -6.65
C VAL A 255 9.63 18.13 -7.04
N PHE A 256 9.61 17.07 -6.24
CA PHE A 256 10.23 15.80 -6.54
C PHE A 256 9.17 14.80 -7.00
N GLY A 257 9.51 13.93 -7.94
CA GLY A 257 8.59 12.89 -8.38
C GLY A 257 9.28 11.80 -9.20
N PRO A 258 8.54 10.76 -9.61
CA PRO A 258 9.10 9.64 -10.36
C PRO A 258 9.41 9.98 -11.83
N TYR A 259 9.06 11.18 -12.29
CA TYR A 259 9.17 11.56 -13.70
C TYR A 259 10.38 12.47 -13.95
N ASP A 260 11.18 12.05 -14.91
CA ASP A 260 12.34 12.73 -15.51
C ASP A 260 11.96 13.64 -16.70
N ASP A 261 10.67 13.74 -17.01
CA ASP A 261 10.15 14.44 -18.19
C ASP A 261 9.15 15.56 -17.88
N VAL A 262 9.01 15.95 -16.62
CA VAL A 262 8.15 17.09 -16.22
C VAL A 262 8.93 18.38 -16.39
N VAL A 263 8.60 19.16 -17.41
CA VAL A 263 9.22 20.46 -17.71
C VAL A 263 8.15 21.50 -18.04
N ASN A 264 7.98 22.50 -17.17
CA ASN A 264 7.08 23.65 -17.35
C ASN A 264 7.51 24.83 -16.46
N THR A 265 6.82 25.97 -16.59
CA THR A 265 7.16 27.21 -15.87
C THR A 265 6.62 27.29 -14.43
N VAL A 266 5.63 26.46 -14.10
CA VAL A 266 4.98 26.45 -12.77
C VAL A 266 5.76 25.57 -11.79
N MET A 267 6.33 24.46 -12.27
CA MET A 267 7.04 23.48 -11.46
C MET A 267 8.52 23.43 -11.83
N SER A 268 9.37 23.68 -10.84
CA SER A 268 10.79 23.31 -10.90
C SER A 268 10.93 21.85 -10.51
N ALA A 269 10.53 20.95 -11.41
CA ALA A 269 10.48 19.51 -11.13
C ALA A 269 11.87 18.87 -11.18
N SER A 270 12.10 17.91 -10.28
CA SER A 270 13.32 17.11 -10.23
C SER A 270 12.96 15.63 -10.12
N TYR A 271 13.54 14.83 -11.00
CA TYR A 271 13.46 13.37 -10.90
C TYR A 271 14.00 12.89 -9.55
N SER A 272 13.24 12.05 -8.87
CA SER A 272 13.67 11.35 -7.66
C SER A 272 13.31 9.87 -7.75
N PRO A 273 14.30 8.96 -7.86
CA PRO A 273 14.05 7.52 -7.88
C PRO A 273 13.48 7.00 -6.56
N GLY A 274 13.50 7.80 -5.48
CA GLY A 274 12.89 7.44 -4.20
C GLY A 274 11.38 7.21 -4.30
N PHE A 275 10.69 7.92 -5.20
CA PHE A 275 9.24 7.76 -5.43
C PHE A 275 8.88 6.39 -6.03
N ASP A 276 9.88 5.69 -6.56
CA ASP A 276 9.80 4.35 -7.14
C ASP A 276 10.36 3.28 -6.18
N LYS A 277 10.31 3.52 -4.85
CA LYS A 277 10.73 2.56 -3.82
C LYS A 277 9.67 2.39 -2.74
N GLY A 278 9.49 1.17 -2.22
CA GLY A 278 8.61 0.93 -1.07
C GLY A 278 9.07 1.64 0.20
N SER A 279 10.38 1.91 0.32
CA SER A 279 10.96 2.67 1.44
C SER A 279 10.47 4.11 1.53
N PHE A 280 9.88 4.67 0.47
CA PHE A 280 9.26 5.99 0.49
C PHE A 280 8.13 6.08 1.54
N CYS A 281 7.38 5.00 1.71
CA CYS A 281 6.25 4.92 2.63
C CYS A 281 6.69 4.63 4.08
N ALA A 282 7.93 4.17 4.28
CA ALA A 282 8.42 3.64 5.56
C ALA A 282 8.50 4.69 6.69
N ALA A 283 8.59 5.98 6.34
CA ALA A 283 8.60 7.07 7.32
C ALA A 283 7.33 7.13 8.19
N CYS A 284 6.19 6.65 7.66
CA CYS A 284 4.91 6.60 8.37
C CYS A 284 4.33 5.18 8.50
N HIS A 285 4.66 4.26 7.58
CA HIS A 285 4.19 2.87 7.60
C HIS A 285 5.17 1.92 8.31
N SER A 286 5.82 2.45 9.34
CA SER A 286 6.61 1.71 10.30
C SER A 286 6.54 2.44 11.63
N GLN A 287 6.51 1.70 12.73
CA GLN A 287 6.49 2.24 14.07
C GLN A 287 6.99 1.19 15.07
N ILE A 288 7.92 1.59 15.90
CA ILE A 288 8.37 0.83 17.06
C ILE A 288 8.10 1.60 18.35
N LYS A 289 8.02 0.88 19.47
CA LYS A 289 8.16 1.44 20.81
C LYS A 289 9.42 0.85 21.44
N LYS A 290 10.29 1.70 21.97
CA LYS A 290 11.40 1.26 22.83
C LYS A 290 10.86 0.99 24.23
N SER A 291 11.39 -0.03 24.88
CA SER A 291 11.11 -0.34 26.29
C SER A 291 11.66 0.78 27.18
N ASP A 292 10.88 1.21 28.16
CA ASP A 292 11.18 2.39 28.99
C ASP A 292 12.37 2.14 29.95
N ASN A 293 12.65 0.88 30.30
CA ASN A 293 13.65 0.48 31.31
C ASN A 293 14.73 -0.49 30.78
N LYS A 294 14.90 -0.61 29.45
CA LYS A 294 15.71 -1.69 28.83
C LYS A 294 15.24 -3.12 29.20
N GLU A 295 14.07 -3.26 29.81
CA GLU A 295 13.43 -4.55 30.01
C GLU A 295 13.08 -5.14 28.64
N SER A 296 13.53 -6.37 28.38
CA SER A 296 13.21 -7.12 27.17
C SER A 296 11.97 -7.99 27.37
N TRP A 297 11.13 -8.08 26.34
CA TRP A 297 10.06 -9.08 26.30
C TRP A 297 10.54 -10.34 25.57
N ASN A 298 9.98 -11.51 25.87
CA ASN A 298 10.40 -12.76 25.23
C ASN A 298 9.82 -12.86 23.81
N ARG A 299 10.46 -12.19 22.84
CA ARG A 299 9.98 -12.17 21.45
C ARG A 299 9.88 -13.55 20.81
N LYS A 300 10.68 -14.53 21.28
CA LYS A 300 10.72 -15.88 20.70
C LYS A 300 9.42 -16.65 20.91
N GLN A 301 8.54 -16.19 21.80
CA GLN A 301 7.20 -16.72 21.96
C GLN A 301 6.26 -16.33 20.80
N VAL A 302 6.62 -15.30 20.01
CA VAL A 302 5.76 -14.74 18.95
C VAL A 302 6.44 -14.76 17.58
N TYR A 303 7.73 -14.46 17.52
CA TYR A 303 8.50 -14.35 16.29
C TYR A 303 9.70 -15.29 16.30
N THR A 304 9.93 -15.94 15.16
CA THR A 304 11.17 -16.70 14.95
C THR A 304 12.38 -15.77 14.89
N ASP A 305 13.58 -16.30 15.12
CA ASP A 305 14.82 -15.51 14.99
C ASP A 305 15.01 -14.96 13.56
N ALA A 306 14.62 -15.73 12.54
CA ALA A 306 14.68 -15.31 11.14
C ALA A 306 13.74 -14.14 10.83
N GLU A 307 12.47 -14.19 11.28
CA GLU A 307 11.52 -13.09 11.11
C GLU A 307 11.96 -11.83 11.84
N TRP A 308 12.49 -11.98 13.05
CA TRP A 308 12.96 -10.85 13.83
C TRP A 308 14.15 -10.16 13.15
N GLN A 309 15.10 -10.95 12.68
CA GLN A 309 16.25 -10.45 11.94
C GLN A 309 15.83 -9.75 10.64
N SER A 310 14.83 -10.29 9.93
CA SER A 310 14.37 -9.72 8.66
C SER A 310 13.65 -8.37 8.82
N PHE A 311 13.01 -8.15 9.97
CA PHE A 311 12.41 -6.86 10.31
C PHE A 311 13.46 -5.76 10.49
N ASP A 312 14.67 -6.11 10.95
CA ASP A 312 15.79 -5.17 11.08
C ASP A 312 15.43 -3.94 11.95
N ILE A 313 14.78 -4.21 13.09
CA ILE A 313 14.20 -3.19 14.01
C ILE A 313 14.90 -3.07 15.37
N GLY A 314 15.93 -3.87 15.63
CA GLY A 314 16.67 -3.88 16.88
C GLY A 314 16.57 -5.21 17.62
N ASP A 315 16.79 -5.17 18.93
CA ASP A 315 16.74 -6.32 19.83
C ASP A 315 15.41 -6.37 20.60
N ASP A 316 15.34 -7.28 21.58
CA ASP A 316 14.17 -7.56 22.39
C ASP A 316 13.73 -6.39 23.30
N SER A 317 14.49 -5.28 23.33
CA SER A 317 14.08 -4.02 23.96
C SER A 317 13.08 -3.21 23.10
N VAL A 318 12.77 -3.69 21.90
CA VAL A 318 11.87 -3.05 20.94
C VAL A 318 10.55 -3.82 20.82
N ILE A 319 9.45 -3.09 20.87
CA ILE A 319 8.10 -3.60 20.62
C ILE A 319 7.69 -3.17 19.20
N PRO A 320 7.46 -4.12 18.26
CA PRO A 320 7.00 -3.80 16.92
C PRO A 320 5.53 -3.39 16.94
N VAL A 321 5.27 -2.09 16.80
CA VAL A 321 3.90 -1.54 16.81
C VAL A 321 3.28 -1.69 15.44
N GLN A 322 3.81 -0.99 14.44
CA GLN A 322 3.39 -1.09 13.04
C GLN A 322 4.58 -1.54 12.21
N THR A 323 4.46 -2.67 11.55
CA THR A 323 5.55 -3.30 10.79
C THR A 323 5.25 -3.43 9.31
N THR A 324 4.31 -2.66 8.76
CA THR A 324 3.88 -2.81 7.35
C THR A 324 5.04 -2.78 6.36
N TYR A 325 5.95 -1.81 6.50
CA TYR A 325 7.14 -1.75 5.63
C TYR A 325 8.07 -2.94 5.85
N GLN A 326 8.32 -3.34 7.10
CA GLN A 326 9.18 -4.48 7.45
C GLN A 326 8.61 -5.80 6.94
N GLU A 327 7.30 -6.00 7.06
CA GLU A 327 6.56 -7.15 6.57
C GLU A 327 6.69 -7.26 5.04
N TRP A 328 6.48 -6.14 4.33
CA TRP A 328 6.64 -6.07 2.88
C TRP A 328 8.08 -6.30 2.43
N LYS A 329 9.04 -5.67 3.12
CA LYS A 329 10.46 -5.83 2.81
C LYS A 329 10.90 -7.28 2.99
N THR A 330 10.50 -7.91 4.11
CA THR A 330 10.81 -9.32 4.38
C THR A 330 10.29 -10.22 3.28
N TRP A 331 9.04 -10.02 2.85
CA TRP A 331 8.47 -10.77 1.74
C TRP A 331 9.24 -10.53 0.44
N GLN A 332 9.47 -9.27 0.06
CA GLN A 332 10.21 -8.93 -1.17
C GLN A 332 11.63 -9.49 -1.18
N ASP A 333 12.34 -9.46 -0.05
CA ASP A 333 13.70 -9.98 0.06
C ASP A 333 13.72 -11.52 -0.08
N GLY A 334 12.70 -12.19 0.45
CA GLY A 334 12.55 -13.65 0.35
C GLY A 334 12.12 -14.17 -1.03
N LEU A 335 11.65 -13.30 -1.94
CA LEU A 335 11.25 -13.72 -3.29
C LEU A 335 12.46 -14.04 -4.18
N PRO A 336 12.41 -15.11 -5.00
CA PRO A 336 13.34 -15.36 -6.09
C PRO A 336 13.42 -14.18 -7.08
N ALA A 337 14.53 -14.09 -7.82
CA ALA A 337 14.74 -13.00 -8.78
C ALA A 337 13.77 -13.03 -9.97
N ASP A 338 13.29 -14.22 -10.34
CA ASP A 338 12.35 -14.49 -11.42
C ASP A 338 10.88 -14.50 -10.98
N ASP A 339 10.59 -14.31 -9.69
CA ASP A 339 9.21 -14.21 -9.20
C ASP A 339 8.52 -12.99 -9.80
N THR A 340 7.32 -13.18 -10.34
CA THR A 340 6.50 -12.12 -10.96
C THR A 340 6.16 -10.94 -10.02
N ASN A 341 6.25 -11.15 -8.70
CA ASN A 341 6.04 -10.14 -7.68
C ASN A 341 7.34 -9.48 -7.20
N LYS A 342 8.51 -9.97 -7.62
CA LYS A 342 9.79 -9.34 -7.26
C LYS A 342 9.84 -7.92 -7.80
N GLY A 343 10.23 -6.98 -6.95
CA GLY A 343 10.30 -5.56 -7.29
C GLY A 343 8.96 -4.82 -7.28
N LYS A 344 7.84 -5.47 -6.93
CA LYS A 344 6.54 -4.80 -6.72
C LYS A 344 6.61 -3.89 -5.51
N ARG A 345 6.18 -2.64 -5.67
CA ARG A 345 6.26 -1.60 -4.63
C ARG A 345 4.89 -1.28 -4.07
N CYS A 346 4.84 -0.59 -2.95
CA CYS A 346 3.59 -0.13 -2.32
C CYS A 346 2.70 0.63 -3.32
N GLN A 347 3.30 1.48 -4.14
CA GLN A 347 2.67 2.30 -5.18
C GLN A 347 2.02 1.45 -6.29
N ASP A 348 2.54 0.25 -6.57
CA ASP A 348 2.01 -0.62 -7.62
C ASP A 348 0.65 -1.25 -7.24
N CYS A 349 0.28 -1.23 -5.95
CA CYS A 349 -1.02 -1.71 -5.45
C CYS A 349 -1.88 -0.61 -4.82
N HIS A 350 -1.29 0.33 -4.07
CA HIS A 350 -2.03 1.38 -3.34
C HIS A 350 -2.15 2.69 -4.11
N MET A 351 -1.52 2.78 -5.28
CA MET A 351 -1.65 3.90 -6.23
C MET A 351 -1.84 3.38 -7.65
N SER A 352 -2.60 2.30 -7.80
CA SER A 352 -2.94 1.70 -9.09
C SER A 352 -4.32 2.14 -9.55
N TRP A 353 -4.58 2.01 -10.83
CA TRP A 353 -5.93 2.14 -11.34
C TRP A 353 -6.83 1.00 -10.84
N ARG A 354 -8.11 1.32 -10.66
CA ARG A 354 -9.16 0.35 -10.32
C ARG A 354 -10.22 0.35 -11.40
N LYS A 355 -10.95 -0.77 -11.56
CA LYS A 355 -11.98 -0.91 -12.60
C LYS A 355 -13.03 0.21 -12.56
N GLU A 356 -13.35 0.72 -11.38
CA GLU A 356 -14.32 1.81 -11.19
C GLU A 356 -13.81 3.18 -11.66
N MET A 357 -12.53 3.28 -12.01
CA MET A 357 -11.89 4.49 -12.55
C MET A 357 -11.78 4.47 -14.07
N LEU A 358 -12.40 3.51 -14.76
CA LEU A 358 -12.40 3.46 -16.23
C LEU A 358 -13.28 4.57 -16.84
N PRO A 359 -12.91 5.16 -17.98
CA PRO A 359 -11.64 4.95 -18.69
C PRO A 359 -10.46 5.61 -17.95
N TYR A 360 -9.30 4.95 -17.95
CA TYR A 360 -8.12 5.49 -17.25
C TYR A 360 -7.55 6.71 -17.98
N ASP A 361 -7.03 7.65 -17.20
CA ASP A 361 -6.44 8.85 -17.75
C ASP A 361 -5.08 8.58 -18.41
N ASN A 362 -4.80 9.34 -19.48
CA ASN A 362 -3.48 9.39 -20.12
C ASN A 362 -2.68 10.66 -19.76
N TYR A 363 -3.22 11.50 -18.88
CA TYR A 363 -2.62 12.77 -18.47
C TYR A 363 -2.70 12.93 -16.95
N VAL A 364 -1.68 13.57 -16.38
CA VAL A 364 -1.59 13.89 -14.95
C VAL A 364 -2.26 15.23 -14.62
N ILE A 365 -2.54 16.03 -15.66
CA ILE A 365 -3.17 17.35 -15.57
C ILE A 365 -4.35 17.44 -16.53
N GLU A 366 -5.32 18.28 -16.18
CA GLU A 366 -6.57 18.45 -16.91
C GLU A 366 -6.84 19.92 -17.31
N GLY A 367 -7.91 20.14 -18.07
CA GLY A 367 -8.33 21.47 -18.52
C GLY A 367 -7.29 22.19 -19.38
N HIS A 368 -7.26 23.52 -19.32
CA HIS A 368 -6.34 24.33 -20.13
C HIS A 368 -4.85 24.05 -19.83
N ALA A 369 -4.52 23.65 -18.60
CA ALA A 369 -3.16 23.26 -18.23
C ALA A 369 -2.68 22.06 -19.05
N ARG A 370 -3.57 21.11 -19.37
CA ARG A 370 -3.27 19.95 -20.23
C ARG A 370 -2.87 20.40 -21.63
N ASP A 371 -3.56 21.38 -22.20
CA ASP A 371 -3.29 21.81 -23.57
C ASP A 371 -1.95 22.56 -23.67
N MET A 372 -1.55 23.27 -22.60
CA MET A 372 -0.27 23.99 -22.54
C MET A 372 0.92 23.09 -22.17
N TRP A 373 0.75 22.19 -21.19
CA TRP A 373 1.85 21.48 -20.53
C TRP A 373 1.64 19.97 -20.40
N GLY A 374 0.54 19.44 -20.93
CA GLY A 374 0.18 18.04 -20.79
C GLY A 374 1.19 17.11 -21.46
N THR A 375 1.55 16.05 -20.76
CA THR A 375 2.40 14.98 -21.29
C THR A 375 1.59 13.69 -21.32
N LYS A 376 1.19 13.28 -22.54
CA LYS A 376 0.45 12.03 -22.74
C LYS A 376 1.33 10.85 -22.34
N ARG A 377 0.80 9.93 -21.56
CA ARG A 377 1.50 8.72 -21.11
C ARG A 377 0.56 7.54 -20.99
N ASP A 378 1.16 6.35 -20.95
CA ASP A 378 0.43 5.12 -20.63
C ASP A 378 -0.22 5.25 -19.25
N PRO A 379 -1.49 4.85 -19.07
CA PRO A 379 -2.14 4.92 -17.77
C PRO A 379 -1.40 4.16 -16.67
N GLN A 380 -0.71 3.06 -16.98
CA GLN A 380 0.09 2.31 -16.00
C GLN A 380 1.24 3.13 -15.40
N ASN A 381 1.67 4.19 -16.10
CA ASN A 381 2.65 5.15 -15.64
C ASN A 381 2.03 6.36 -14.92
N ILE A 382 0.72 6.37 -14.66
CA ILE A 382 0.04 7.36 -13.83
C ILE A 382 -0.37 6.66 -12.54
N ARG A 383 -0.20 7.35 -11.42
CA ARG A 383 -0.45 6.83 -10.08
C ARG A 383 -1.64 7.56 -9.45
N PRO A 384 -2.86 7.00 -9.49
CA PRO A 384 -4.01 7.57 -8.80
C PRO A 384 -3.75 7.63 -7.30
N HIS A 385 -3.98 8.79 -6.68
CA HIS A 385 -3.66 9.03 -5.27
C HIS A 385 -4.80 8.57 -4.34
N HIS A 386 -5.32 7.36 -4.52
CA HIS A 386 -6.48 6.85 -3.76
C HIS A 386 -6.09 6.24 -2.40
N PHE A 387 -4.92 5.60 -2.29
CA PHE A 387 -4.33 5.12 -1.04
C PHE A 387 -5.25 4.22 -0.19
N ASP A 388 -6.03 3.36 -0.84
CA ASP A 388 -6.98 2.50 -0.13
C ASP A 388 -6.29 1.46 0.75
N GLY A 389 -6.95 1.14 1.88
CA GLY A 389 -6.49 0.18 2.87
C GLY A 389 -7.64 -0.70 3.34
N GLY A 390 -8.08 -0.57 4.60
CA GLY A 390 -9.22 -1.33 5.15
C GLY A 390 -10.59 -0.92 4.62
N THR A 391 -10.80 -0.96 3.30
CA THR A 391 -12.09 -0.80 2.62
C THR A 391 -12.58 -2.16 2.12
N GLN A 392 -13.90 -2.33 1.94
CA GLN A 392 -14.44 -3.62 1.49
C GLN A 392 -13.85 -4.08 0.15
N ILE A 393 -13.68 -3.15 -0.81
CA ILE A 393 -13.11 -3.44 -2.13
C ILE A 393 -11.69 -4.01 -1.99
N GLN A 394 -10.85 -3.37 -1.17
CA GLN A 394 -9.46 -3.81 -1.00
C GLN A 394 -9.36 -5.12 -0.20
N LEU A 395 -10.23 -5.32 0.80
CA LEU A 395 -10.22 -6.53 1.61
C LEU A 395 -10.67 -7.75 0.80
N LYS A 396 -11.69 -7.61 -0.06
CA LYS A 396 -12.19 -8.66 -0.97
C LYS A 396 -11.14 -9.15 -1.96
N THR A 397 -10.21 -8.27 -2.36
CA THR A 397 -9.11 -8.66 -3.25
C THR A 397 -7.91 -9.19 -2.47
N ALA A 398 -7.79 -8.89 -1.18
CA ALA A 398 -6.61 -9.23 -0.38
C ALA A 398 -6.65 -10.65 0.21
N LEU A 399 -7.84 -11.16 0.56
CA LEU A 399 -8.03 -12.46 1.20
C LEU A 399 -9.01 -13.33 0.40
N SER A 400 -8.71 -14.62 0.29
CA SER A 400 -9.67 -15.64 -0.14
C SER A 400 -9.89 -16.68 0.97
N MET A 401 -11.03 -17.36 0.92
CA MET A 401 -11.40 -18.41 1.85
C MET A 401 -12.04 -19.57 1.11
N GLU A 402 -11.67 -20.79 1.51
CA GLU A 402 -12.24 -22.04 1.02
C GLU A 402 -12.64 -22.91 2.22
N ILE A 403 -13.69 -23.71 2.05
CA ILE A 403 -14.20 -24.63 3.07
C ILE A 403 -14.37 -26.01 2.47
N GLU A 404 -13.93 -27.02 3.20
CA GLU A 404 -14.13 -28.43 2.88
C GLU A 404 -14.80 -29.10 4.07
N GLY A 405 -15.88 -29.83 3.83
CA GLY A 405 -16.55 -30.65 4.83
C GLY A 405 -16.50 -32.13 4.47
N GLN A 406 -16.40 -32.98 5.48
CA GLN A 406 -16.54 -34.43 5.34
C GLN A 406 -17.29 -34.97 6.55
N ILE A 407 -18.28 -35.83 6.29
CA ILE A 407 -18.97 -36.57 7.35
C ILE A 407 -18.24 -37.90 7.55
N ASN A 408 -17.81 -38.15 8.78
CA ASN A 408 -17.22 -39.40 9.23
C ASN A 408 -18.03 -39.90 10.43
N ASP A 409 -18.83 -40.95 10.23
CA ASP A 409 -19.80 -41.44 11.22
C ASP A 409 -20.75 -40.34 11.71
N ASN A 410 -20.70 -40.00 13.00
CA ASN A 410 -21.50 -38.96 13.63
C ASN A 410 -20.74 -37.63 13.82
N ILE A 411 -19.68 -37.40 13.04
CA ILE A 411 -18.84 -36.21 13.11
C ILE A 411 -18.78 -35.54 11.74
N LEU A 412 -19.10 -34.25 11.71
CA LEU A 412 -18.78 -33.37 10.60
C LEU A 412 -17.39 -32.75 10.82
N ASP A 413 -16.41 -33.18 10.02
CA ASP A 413 -15.08 -32.58 9.93
C ASP A 413 -15.14 -31.39 8.96
N VAL A 414 -14.74 -30.20 9.42
CA VAL A 414 -14.69 -28.98 8.60
C VAL A 414 -13.27 -28.44 8.57
N ASN A 415 -12.69 -28.33 7.38
CA ASN A 415 -11.44 -27.63 7.14
C ASN A 415 -11.73 -26.27 6.50
N VAL A 416 -11.17 -25.20 7.07
CA VAL A 416 -11.24 -23.85 6.51
C VAL A 416 -9.83 -23.41 6.11
N PHE A 417 -9.67 -22.96 4.88
CA PHE A 417 -8.43 -22.45 4.33
C PHE A 417 -8.58 -20.96 4.08
N ILE A 418 -7.69 -20.14 4.65
CA ILE A 418 -7.71 -18.69 4.47
C ILE A 418 -6.37 -18.25 3.90
N THR A 419 -6.38 -17.63 2.73
CA THR A 419 -5.17 -17.27 1.99
C THR A 419 -5.02 -15.75 1.90
N ASN A 420 -3.83 -15.25 2.22
CA ASN A 420 -3.42 -13.88 1.88
C ASN A 420 -3.00 -13.83 0.42
N THR A 421 -3.99 -13.67 -0.46
CA THR A 421 -3.84 -13.86 -1.91
C THR A 421 -3.02 -12.76 -2.56
N ASN A 422 -3.26 -11.49 -2.20
CA ASN A 422 -2.65 -10.34 -2.88
C ASN A 422 -1.80 -9.44 -1.98
N GLY A 423 -1.87 -9.58 -0.66
CA GLY A 423 -1.10 -8.75 0.26
C GLY A 423 0.39 -9.09 0.20
N GLY A 424 1.21 -8.05 -0.06
CA GLY A 424 2.67 -8.13 0.10
C GLY A 424 3.13 -7.96 1.55
N HIS A 425 2.21 -7.71 2.48
CA HIS A 425 2.44 -7.55 3.92
C HIS A 425 1.44 -8.44 4.68
N TRP A 426 1.52 -8.46 6.02
CA TRP A 426 0.66 -9.32 6.82
C TRP A 426 -0.78 -8.78 6.80
N ILE A 427 -1.79 -9.61 7.07
CA ILE A 427 -3.19 -9.15 7.11
C ILE A 427 -3.83 -9.46 8.47
N PRO A 428 -4.45 -8.45 9.13
CA PRO A 428 -4.42 -7.02 8.80
C PRO A 428 -3.10 -6.35 9.23
N THR A 429 -2.45 -5.58 8.34
CA THR A 429 -1.25 -4.79 8.69
C THR A 429 -1.60 -3.44 9.35
N GLY A 430 -0.58 -2.72 9.80
CA GLY A 430 -0.68 -1.37 10.33
C GLY A 430 -1.04 -1.34 11.81
N ASP A 431 -2.07 -0.59 12.15
CA ASP A 431 -2.51 -0.38 13.54
C ASP A 431 -2.89 -1.73 14.23
N PRO A 432 -2.31 -2.08 15.39
CA PRO A 432 -2.58 -3.33 16.11
C PRO A 432 -4.05 -3.55 16.53
N MET A 433 -4.88 -2.51 16.51
CA MET A 433 -6.29 -2.60 16.86
C MET A 433 -7.14 -3.21 15.74
N ARG A 434 -6.60 -3.30 14.51
CA ARG A 434 -7.24 -3.97 13.38
C ARG A 434 -7.26 -5.47 13.60
N ASN A 435 -8.36 -6.10 13.21
CA ASN A 435 -8.48 -7.55 13.32
C ASN A 435 -9.32 -8.14 12.17
N VAL A 436 -8.94 -9.34 11.75
CA VAL A 436 -9.73 -10.20 10.86
C VAL A 436 -10.13 -11.43 11.65
N MET A 437 -11.35 -11.90 11.50
CA MET A 437 -11.84 -13.09 12.19
C MET A 437 -12.62 -14.01 11.27
N LEU A 438 -12.39 -15.31 11.43
CA LEU A 438 -13.26 -16.36 10.94
C LEU A 438 -14.37 -16.58 11.97
N VAL A 439 -15.61 -16.50 11.53
CA VAL A 439 -16.80 -16.98 12.26
C VAL A 439 -17.31 -18.21 11.52
N LEU A 440 -17.40 -19.35 12.20
CA LEU A 440 -17.86 -20.61 11.62
C LEU A 440 -19.12 -21.08 12.36
N SER A 441 -20.15 -21.44 11.59
CA SER A 441 -21.36 -22.08 12.09
C SER A 441 -21.60 -23.38 11.35
N ALA A 442 -22.05 -24.41 12.06
CA ALA A 442 -22.54 -25.64 11.47
C ALA A 442 -23.94 -25.93 12.00
N THR A 443 -24.86 -26.30 11.13
CA THR A 443 -26.28 -26.53 11.47
C THR A 443 -26.76 -27.85 10.88
N ASP A 444 -27.76 -28.46 11.52
CA ASP A 444 -28.55 -29.55 10.94
C ASP A 444 -29.50 -29.04 9.83
N SER A 445 -30.21 -29.96 9.19
CA SER A 445 -31.20 -29.67 8.13
C SER A 445 -32.35 -28.76 8.59
N ASP A 446 -32.63 -28.71 9.89
CA ASP A 446 -33.65 -27.86 10.50
C ASP A 446 -33.10 -26.47 10.90
N GLY A 447 -31.81 -26.23 10.67
CA GLY A 447 -31.12 -24.98 11.00
C GLY A 447 -30.69 -24.85 12.46
N LYS A 448 -30.78 -25.91 13.27
CA LYS A 448 -30.30 -25.93 14.65
C LYS A 448 -28.79 -26.15 14.67
N ALA A 449 -28.09 -25.38 15.51
CA ALA A 449 -26.65 -25.40 15.60
C ALA A 449 -26.11 -26.75 16.12
N LEU A 450 -25.12 -27.31 15.41
CA LEU A 450 -24.39 -28.50 15.83
C LEU A 450 -23.40 -28.17 16.95
N LYS A 451 -23.20 -29.14 17.85
CA LYS A 451 -22.23 -29.00 18.95
C LYS A 451 -20.81 -29.14 18.44
N LYS A 452 -19.98 -28.10 18.55
CA LYS A 452 -18.53 -28.19 18.31
C LYS A 452 -17.88 -29.15 19.31
N ILE A 453 -17.14 -30.13 18.81
CA ILE A 453 -16.31 -31.08 19.57
C ILE A 453 -14.86 -30.58 19.61
N LYS A 454 -14.35 -30.07 18.48
CA LYS A 454 -12.95 -29.65 18.33
C LYS A 454 -12.86 -28.39 17.48
N GLY A 455 -11.84 -27.58 17.75
CA GLY A 455 -11.54 -26.33 17.05
C GLY A 455 -11.51 -25.14 17.98
N GLU A 456 -10.93 -24.04 17.51
CA GLU A 456 -10.80 -22.81 18.30
C GLU A 456 -12.15 -22.11 18.51
N GLU A 457 -12.13 -21.13 19.42
CA GLU A 457 -13.26 -20.28 19.74
C GLU A 457 -12.82 -18.82 19.69
N LEU A 458 -13.73 -17.97 19.24
CA LEU A 458 -13.45 -16.55 19.22
C LEU A 458 -13.38 -16.00 20.65
N PRO A 459 -12.33 -15.23 20.99
CA PRO A 459 -12.11 -14.76 22.36
C PRO A 459 -13.16 -13.73 22.78
N THR A 460 -13.31 -13.51 24.09
CA THR A 460 -14.32 -12.61 24.66
C THR A 460 -14.30 -11.17 24.11
N TRP A 461 -13.13 -10.68 23.69
CA TRP A 461 -12.96 -9.35 23.11
C TRP A 461 -13.45 -9.22 21.65
N THR A 462 -13.95 -10.29 21.04
CA THR A 462 -14.76 -10.21 19.80
C THR A 462 -16.21 -9.78 20.05
N GLY A 463 -16.58 -9.57 21.32
CA GLY A 463 -17.89 -9.06 21.72
C GLY A 463 -18.79 -10.16 22.27
N VAL A 464 -19.38 -9.89 23.43
CA VAL A 464 -20.34 -10.78 24.10
C VAL A 464 -21.75 -10.20 23.91
N GLY A 465 -22.72 -11.04 23.53
CA GLY A 465 -24.10 -10.66 23.33
C GLY A 465 -24.66 -11.15 22.00
N LYS A 466 -25.58 -10.37 21.44
CA LYS A 466 -26.31 -10.64 20.19
C LYS A 466 -25.40 -10.67 18.96
N ILE A 467 -25.52 -11.73 18.14
CA ILE A 467 -24.67 -11.95 16.95
C ILE A 467 -24.93 -10.88 15.89
N GLU A 468 -26.19 -10.47 15.72
CA GLU A 468 -26.63 -9.43 14.78
C GLU A 468 -26.01 -8.05 15.06
N GLU A 469 -25.57 -7.81 16.30
CA GLU A 469 -24.83 -6.61 16.67
C GLU A 469 -23.32 -6.76 16.46
N GLY A 470 -22.86 -7.88 15.91
CA GLY A 470 -21.46 -8.24 15.73
C GLY A 470 -20.78 -8.75 17.02
N ASN A 471 -21.49 -9.46 17.90
CA ASN A 471 -20.88 -10.10 19.07
C ASN A 471 -20.62 -11.57 18.76
N TYR A 472 -19.35 -11.97 18.66
CA TYR A 472 -18.98 -13.30 18.18
C TYR A 472 -18.24 -14.16 19.23
N ALA A 473 -18.13 -13.70 20.47
CA ALA A 473 -17.39 -14.41 21.51
C ALA A 473 -17.97 -15.80 21.75
N GLY A 474 -17.10 -16.81 21.87
CA GLY A 474 -17.49 -18.20 22.12
C GLY A 474 -18.04 -18.93 20.89
N LEU A 475 -18.14 -18.29 19.73
CA LEU A 475 -18.45 -18.99 18.48
C LEU A 475 -17.21 -19.73 17.95
N PRO A 476 -17.39 -20.87 17.25
CA PRO A 476 -16.32 -21.52 16.52
C PRO A 476 -15.65 -20.53 15.56
N GLY A 477 -14.32 -20.41 15.62
CA GLY A 477 -13.63 -19.44 14.79
C GLY A 477 -12.20 -19.16 15.20
N LYS A 478 -11.55 -18.29 14.42
CA LYS A 478 -10.16 -17.87 14.64
C LYS A 478 -10.01 -16.38 14.49
N MET A 479 -9.21 -15.79 15.35
CA MET A 479 -8.84 -14.39 15.29
C MET A 479 -7.43 -14.18 14.74
N PHE A 480 -7.30 -13.25 13.79
CA PHE A 480 -6.08 -12.81 13.14
C PHE A 480 -5.78 -11.36 13.53
N SER A 481 -4.90 -11.15 14.51
CA SER A 481 -4.53 -9.83 15.01
C SER A 481 -3.14 -9.80 15.63
N LYS A 482 -2.59 -8.60 15.83
CA LYS A 482 -1.44 -8.37 16.72
C LYS A 482 -1.98 -7.91 18.08
N VAL A 483 -1.69 -8.66 19.13
CA VAL A 483 -2.19 -8.38 20.49
C VAL A 483 -1.05 -7.77 21.31
N LEU A 484 -1.18 -6.49 21.65
CA LEU A 484 -0.27 -5.83 22.59
C LEU A 484 -0.72 -6.05 24.03
N LYS A 485 0.24 -6.21 24.94
CA LYS A 485 -0.03 -6.41 26.38
C LYS A 485 0.79 -5.43 27.23
N ASP A 486 0.17 -4.89 28.28
CA ASP A 486 0.85 -4.05 29.26
C ASP A 486 1.49 -4.87 30.38
N LYS A 487 2.21 -4.19 31.30
CA LYS A 487 2.85 -4.82 32.47
C LYS A 487 1.86 -5.42 33.48
N LYS A 488 0.59 -4.99 33.45
CA LYS A 488 -0.47 -5.50 34.34
C LYS A 488 -1.15 -6.74 33.75
N GLY A 489 -0.78 -7.15 32.54
CA GLY A 489 -1.38 -8.28 31.84
C GLY A 489 -2.62 -7.90 31.01
N ASN A 490 -3.00 -6.63 30.93
CA ASN A 490 -4.11 -6.21 30.07
C ASN A 490 -3.69 -6.33 28.61
N ILE A 491 -4.55 -6.97 27.81
CA ILE A 491 -4.35 -7.15 26.37
C ILE A 491 -5.08 -6.09 25.56
N ASN A 492 -4.72 -5.96 24.28
CA ASN A 492 -5.29 -4.98 23.34
C ASN A 492 -5.12 -3.53 23.82
N VAL A 493 -4.02 -3.26 24.53
CA VAL A 493 -3.68 -1.92 25.01
C VAL A 493 -3.15 -1.03 23.89
N PRO A 494 -3.29 0.31 23.99
CA PRO A 494 -2.63 1.23 23.07
C PRO A 494 -1.12 1.04 23.08
N PHE A 495 -0.48 1.33 21.96
CA PHE A 495 0.94 1.05 21.79
C PHE A 495 1.84 1.76 22.82
N TRP A 496 1.46 2.97 23.27
CA TRP A 496 2.25 3.71 24.25
C TRP A 496 2.24 3.08 25.65
N ASN A 497 1.26 2.23 25.96
CA ASN A 497 1.17 1.47 27.21
C ASN A 497 1.70 0.03 27.07
N ALA A 498 2.05 -0.40 25.86
CA ALA A 498 2.50 -1.76 25.61
C ALA A 498 3.89 -2.02 26.24
N ALA A 499 4.02 -3.20 26.83
CA ALA A 499 5.28 -3.76 27.34
C ALA A 499 5.77 -4.94 26.49
N GLU A 500 4.86 -5.64 25.80
CA GLU A 500 5.19 -6.74 24.90
C GLU A 500 4.12 -6.99 23.84
N VAL A 501 4.44 -7.86 22.87
CA VAL A 501 3.45 -8.47 21.99
C VAL A 501 3.09 -9.83 22.59
N ALA A 502 1.83 -10.01 22.98
CA ALA A 502 1.37 -11.29 23.54
C ALA A 502 1.11 -12.36 22.47
N ALA A 503 0.66 -11.93 21.29
CA ALA A 503 0.43 -12.80 20.15
C ALA A 503 0.43 -12.00 18.85
N ASP A 504 0.85 -12.64 17.75
CA ASP A 504 0.69 -12.09 16.40
C ASP A 504 0.20 -13.22 15.48
N THR A 505 -1.12 -13.34 15.37
CA THR A 505 -1.78 -14.41 14.60
C THR A 505 -2.12 -13.95 13.18
N ARG A 506 -1.64 -12.78 12.74
CA ARG A 506 -1.97 -12.23 11.42
C ARG A 506 -1.46 -13.13 10.28
N ILE A 507 -2.12 -13.03 9.13
CA ILE A 507 -1.87 -13.91 7.99
C ILE A 507 -0.67 -13.37 7.19
N ARG A 508 0.40 -14.17 7.07
CA ARG A 508 1.64 -13.78 6.38
C ARG A 508 1.41 -13.64 4.85
N PRO A 509 2.25 -12.87 4.14
CA PRO A 509 2.10 -12.62 2.70
C PRO A 509 2.09 -13.92 1.91
N LYS A 510 1.11 -14.09 1.00
CA LYS A 510 1.05 -15.24 0.10
C LYS A 510 0.98 -16.62 0.79
N THR A 511 0.54 -16.65 2.06
CA THR A 511 0.40 -17.89 2.83
C THR A 511 -1.07 -18.26 3.03
N THR A 512 -1.32 -19.56 3.20
CA THR A 512 -2.61 -20.14 3.55
C THR A 512 -2.58 -20.67 4.97
N VAL A 513 -3.54 -20.26 5.79
CA VAL A 513 -3.77 -20.83 7.12
C VAL A 513 -4.86 -21.91 7.00
N LYS A 514 -4.56 -23.12 7.46
CA LYS A 514 -5.52 -24.23 7.55
C LYS A 514 -6.04 -24.37 8.97
N LEU A 515 -7.35 -24.30 9.14
CA LEU A 515 -8.05 -24.45 10.42
C LEU A 515 -8.96 -25.69 10.37
N LYS A 516 -9.01 -26.45 11.46
CA LYS A 516 -9.81 -27.68 11.54
C LYS A 516 -10.82 -27.60 12.68
N TYR A 517 -12.05 -27.96 12.37
CA TYR A 517 -13.17 -28.03 13.31
C TYR A 517 -13.88 -29.36 13.19
N GLN A 518 -14.50 -29.81 14.28
CA GLN A 518 -15.32 -31.01 14.31
C GLN A 518 -16.63 -30.71 15.03
N PHE A 519 -17.75 -31.13 14.44
CA PHE A 519 -19.08 -30.95 15.00
C PHE A 519 -19.78 -32.30 15.14
N LYS A 520 -20.54 -32.45 16.22
CA LYS A 520 -21.33 -33.66 16.47
C LYS A 520 -22.61 -33.61 15.65
N ILE A 521 -22.88 -34.67 14.90
CA ILE A 521 -24.15 -34.94 14.23
C ILE A 521 -24.97 -35.83 15.16
N GLU A 522 -26.19 -35.40 15.51
CA GLU A 522 -27.08 -36.17 16.39
C GLU A 522 -27.92 -37.19 15.62
N ASN A 523 -28.35 -36.83 14.40
CA ASN A 523 -29.14 -37.67 13.51
C ASN A 523 -28.30 -38.05 12.28
N LEU A 524 -27.97 -39.32 12.09
CA LEU A 524 -27.11 -39.77 10.99
C LEU A 524 -27.77 -39.66 9.60
N ASN A 525 -29.08 -39.44 9.54
CA ASN A 525 -29.81 -39.20 8.29
C ASN A 525 -29.89 -37.71 7.94
N ASP A 526 -29.28 -36.85 8.75
CA ASP A 526 -29.24 -35.41 8.55
C ASP A 526 -28.19 -35.02 7.49
N GLU A 527 -28.47 -33.95 6.77
CA GLU A 527 -27.55 -33.33 5.81
C GLU A 527 -27.10 -31.97 6.37
N PRO A 528 -26.09 -31.96 7.26
CA PRO A 528 -25.67 -30.73 7.90
C PRO A 528 -25.00 -29.77 6.92
N THR A 529 -25.08 -28.48 7.20
CA THR A 529 -24.40 -27.41 6.46
C THR A 529 -23.34 -26.75 7.34
N ALA A 530 -22.20 -26.35 6.77
CA ALA A 530 -21.22 -25.52 7.47
C ALA A 530 -20.99 -24.21 6.72
N GLU A 531 -21.19 -23.07 7.39
CA GLU A 531 -21.00 -21.73 6.84
C GLU A 531 -19.84 -21.02 7.53
N ALA A 532 -18.90 -20.52 6.74
CA ALA A 532 -17.77 -19.72 7.20
C ALA A 532 -17.90 -18.27 6.71
N LYS A 533 -17.66 -17.32 7.61
CA LYS A 533 -17.62 -15.88 7.34
C LYS A 533 -16.27 -15.31 7.74
N LEU A 534 -15.61 -14.61 6.83
CA LEU A 534 -14.39 -13.88 7.10
C LEU A 534 -14.70 -12.38 7.24
N ILE A 535 -14.47 -11.84 8.42
CA ILE A 535 -14.92 -10.50 8.81
C ILE A 535 -13.70 -9.66 9.19
N TYR A 536 -13.59 -8.46 8.62
CA TYR A 536 -12.65 -7.45 9.07
C TYR A 536 -13.34 -6.48 10.01
N ARG A 537 -12.72 -6.26 11.18
CA ARG A 537 -13.17 -5.29 12.16
C ARG A 537 -12.10 -4.20 12.34
N PRO A 538 -12.46 -2.93 12.12
CA PRO A 538 -11.53 -1.82 12.25
C PRO A 538 -10.96 -1.67 13.67
N PHE A 539 -11.77 -1.78 14.72
CA PHE A 539 -11.31 -1.58 16.09
C PHE A 539 -11.86 -2.67 17.01
N MET A 540 -11.11 -3.02 18.05
CA MET A 540 -11.61 -3.90 19.11
C MET A 540 -12.94 -3.37 19.66
N LYS A 541 -13.93 -4.26 19.81
CA LYS A 541 -15.32 -3.85 20.08
C LYS A 541 -15.47 -3.14 21.42
N SER A 542 -14.77 -3.61 22.45
CA SER A 542 -14.77 -2.99 23.78
C SER A 542 -14.33 -1.52 23.71
N LEU A 543 -13.27 -1.24 22.97
CA LEU A 543 -12.79 0.12 22.80
C LEU A 543 -13.75 0.97 21.97
N ALA A 544 -14.24 0.45 20.83
CA ALA A 544 -15.19 1.17 20.00
C ALA A 544 -16.44 1.57 20.79
N LYS A 545 -16.93 0.69 21.67
CA LYS A 545 -18.06 0.97 22.59
C LYS A 545 -17.73 2.10 23.56
N VAL A 546 -16.58 2.04 24.25
CA VAL A 546 -16.15 3.09 25.20
C VAL A 546 -15.93 4.43 24.48
N LYS A 547 -15.43 4.40 23.25
CA LYS A 547 -15.19 5.59 22.41
C LYS A 547 -16.42 6.04 21.63
N LYS A 548 -17.55 5.33 21.71
CA LYS A 548 -18.75 5.53 20.89
C LYS A 548 -18.44 5.67 19.38
N TRP A 549 -17.43 4.95 18.91
CA TRP A 549 -17.08 4.96 17.51
C TRP A 549 -18.01 4.06 16.72
N GLU A 550 -18.42 4.53 15.54
CA GLU A 550 -18.89 3.62 14.49
C GLU A 550 -17.79 2.61 14.17
N ASN A 551 -18.16 1.34 14.29
CA ASN A 551 -17.24 0.21 14.14
C ASN A 551 -17.93 -0.92 13.39
N ASN A 552 -18.34 -0.59 12.17
CA ASN A 552 -19.02 -1.52 11.29
C ASN A 552 -18.06 -2.63 10.87
N ASP A 553 -18.48 -3.86 11.08
CA ASP A 553 -17.81 -5.03 10.56
C ASP A 553 -17.95 -5.08 9.04
N ILE A 554 -16.86 -5.45 8.38
CA ILE A 554 -16.82 -5.60 6.92
C ILE A 554 -16.74 -7.08 6.63
N LEU A 555 -17.82 -7.64 6.06
CA LEU A 555 -17.77 -8.97 5.48
C LEU A 555 -16.82 -8.95 4.28
N ILE A 556 -15.74 -9.71 4.40
CA ILE A 556 -14.74 -9.90 3.35
C ILE A 556 -15.28 -10.92 2.37
N THR A 557 -15.59 -12.12 2.85
CA THR A 557 -16.15 -13.22 2.06
C THR A 557 -16.91 -14.17 2.96
N GLU A 558 -17.86 -14.90 2.38
CA GLU A 558 -18.60 -15.98 3.02
C GLU A 558 -18.65 -17.18 2.07
N THR A 559 -18.66 -18.38 2.63
CA THR A 559 -18.71 -19.64 1.87
C THR A 559 -19.36 -20.70 2.72
N ALA A 560 -20.17 -21.56 2.10
CA ALA A 560 -20.75 -22.72 2.73
C ALA A 560 -20.25 -24.01 2.06
N TRP A 561 -20.14 -25.07 2.86
CA TRP A 561 -19.98 -26.45 2.37
C TRP A 561 -21.34 -27.11 2.26
#